data_AF-A0A960XI89-F1
#
_entry.id   AF-A0A960XI89-F1
#
_cell.length_a   1.000
_cell.length_b   1.000
_cell.length_c   1.000
_cell.angle_alpha   90.00
_cell.angle_beta   90.00
_cell.angle_gamma   90.00
#
_symmetry.space_group_name_H-M   'P 1'
#
loop_
_entity.id
_entity.type
_entity.pdbx_description
1 polymer ?
#
loop_
_entity_poly.entity_id
_entity_poly.type
_entity_poly.pdbx_seq_one_letter_code
_entity_poly.pdbx_strand_id
1 'polypeptide(L)'
;MGNPTGFLKVDRNLPQDRDAVLRVGDWKEVHTEMAVSDIQEQASRCMDCGVPFCMAAESAQGPGIAGCPVNNLIPEWNDLVYRGLWKDALARLLKTNNFPEFTGRVCPAPCESSCVLGINAPPVTIKHHEVSIIDRGFEMGWVTPNPPKKRTGKKVAVIGSGPSGLACAAQLNQAGHKVTVYERADRPGGLLMYGIPNMKLEKQVVERRLNLMKEEGVTFVCNTTIGKDIPAKKLKKDYDAVVICTGATVPRDLPIEGRELKGIHFAMEFLGANTKSLLDSNHEDGNYISAKD
;
A
#
# COMPACT_ATOMS: atom_id res chain seq x y z
N MET A 1 -21.57 17.77 -3.97
CA MET A 1 -22.60 16.85 -3.47
C MET A 1 -22.92 15.92 -4.61
N GLY A 2 -22.67 14.63 -4.41
CA GLY A 2 -22.83 13.61 -5.43
C GLY A 2 -24.29 13.42 -5.83
N ASN A 3 -24.61 12.32 -6.51
CA ASN A 3 -25.99 11.99 -6.83
C ASN A 3 -26.78 11.69 -5.54
N PRO A 4 -27.74 12.55 -5.11
CA PRO A 4 -28.46 12.36 -3.84
C PRO A 4 -29.35 11.10 -3.83
N THR A 5 -29.56 10.48 -4.98
CA THR A 5 -30.35 9.25 -5.14
C THR A 5 -29.53 8.09 -5.72
N GLY A 6 -28.22 8.23 -5.86
CA GLY A 6 -27.39 7.25 -6.56
C GLY A 6 -27.42 5.87 -5.88
N PHE A 7 -27.35 5.86 -4.55
CA PHE A 7 -27.43 4.63 -3.75
C PHE A 7 -28.77 3.88 -3.83
N LEU A 8 -29.84 4.53 -4.32
CA LEU A 8 -31.16 3.91 -4.52
C LEU A 8 -31.31 3.28 -5.91
N LYS A 9 -30.49 3.72 -6.89
CA LYS A 9 -30.69 3.40 -8.32
C LYS A 9 -29.59 2.54 -8.90
N VAL A 10 -28.39 2.64 -8.35
CA VAL A 10 -27.19 1.94 -8.83
C VAL A 10 -26.91 0.80 -7.88
N ASP A 11 -26.80 -0.43 -8.38
CA ASP A 11 -26.37 -1.59 -7.59
C ASP A 11 -24.85 -1.64 -7.40
N ARG A 12 -24.39 -2.31 -6.34
CA ARG A 12 -22.96 -2.33 -6.01
C ARG A 12 -22.29 -3.28 -6.96
N ASN A 13 -21.28 -2.79 -7.67
CA ASN A 13 -20.48 -3.59 -8.58
C ASN A 13 -18.99 -3.41 -8.29
N LEU A 14 -18.21 -4.47 -8.49
CA LEU A 14 -16.77 -4.49 -8.35
C LEU A 14 -16.15 -5.06 -9.64
N PRO A 15 -14.86 -4.82 -9.88
CA PRO A 15 -14.15 -5.52 -10.94
C PRO A 15 -14.28 -7.03 -10.76
N GLN A 16 -14.43 -7.73 -11.87
CA GLN A 16 -14.50 -9.17 -11.86
C GLN A 16 -13.11 -9.75 -11.60
N ASP A 17 -13.10 -11.00 -11.18
CA ASP A 17 -11.86 -11.77 -11.10
C ASP A 17 -11.49 -12.33 -12.47
N ARG A 18 -10.20 -12.40 -12.76
CA ARG A 18 -9.69 -13.20 -13.88
C ARG A 18 -10.12 -14.66 -13.72
N ASP A 19 -10.30 -15.34 -14.86
CA ASP A 19 -10.66 -16.76 -14.89
C ASP A 19 -9.74 -17.59 -13.99
N ALA A 20 -10.33 -18.44 -13.16
CA ALA A 20 -9.61 -19.23 -12.16
C ALA A 20 -8.59 -20.17 -12.81
N VAL A 21 -8.89 -20.76 -13.96
CA VAL A 21 -8.01 -21.68 -14.70
C VAL A 21 -6.82 -20.93 -15.30
N LEU A 22 -7.03 -19.70 -15.75
CA LEU A 22 -5.95 -18.88 -16.30
C LEU A 22 -5.04 -18.33 -15.20
N ARG A 23 -5.61 -17.79 -14.13
CA ARG A 23 -4.84 -17.08 -13.08
C ARG A 23 -4.01 -18.01 -12.16
N VAL A 24 -4.26 -19.31 -12.17
CA VAL A 24 -3.40 -20.28 -11.44
C VAL A 24 -2.08 -20.54 -12.17
N GLY A 25 -1.98 -20.18 -13.46
CA GLY A 25 -0.78 -20.37 -14.27
C GLY A 25 0.18 -19.18 -14.28
N ASP A 26 -0.17 -18.08 -13.62
CA ASP A 26 0.67 -16.88 -13.54
C ASP A 26 0.56 -16.19 -12.18
N TRP A 27 1.32 -15.10 -12.02
CA TRP A 27 1.39 -14.34 -10.77
C TRP A 27 0.82 -12.92 -10.90
N LYS A 28 0.03 -12.63 -11.94
CA LYS A 28 -0.52 -11.28 -12.18
C LYS A 28 -1.70 -10.97 -11.25
N GLU A 29 -2.06 -9.70 -11.12
CA GLU A 29 -3.17 -9.25 -10.27
C GLU A 29 -4.48 -10.01 -10.57
N VAL A 30 -5.24 -10.33 -9.52
CA VAL A 30 -6.42 -11.20 -9.64
C VAL A 30 -7.59 -10.51 -10.34
N HIS A 31 -7.76 -9.22 -10.12
CA HIS A 31 -8.92 -8.47 -10.59
C HIS A 31 -8.71 -7.98 -12.04
N THR A 32 -9.78 -7.93 -12.81
CA THR A 32 -9.82 -7.29 -14.12
C THR A 32 -9.89 -5.77 -13.97
N GLU A 33 -9.73 -5.06 -15.07
CA GLU A 33 -10.07 -3.64 -15.12
C GLU A 33 -11.60 -3.45 -15.14
N MET A 34 -12.04 -2.28 -14.71
CA MET A 34 -13.44 -1.84 -14.73
C MET A 34 -13.54 -0.56 -15.54
N ALA A 35 -14.59 -0.40 -16.34
CA ALA A 35 -14.73 0.77 -17.19
C ALA A 35 -14.85 2.04 -16.33
N VAL A 36 -14.26 3.14 -16.81
CA VAL A 36 -14.28 4.44 -16.11
C VAL A 36 -15.72 4.87 -15.82
N SER A 37 -16.64 4.69 -16.77
CA SER A 37 -18.07 4.98 -16.61
C SER A 37 -18.67 4.28 -15.39
N ASP A 38 -18.34 2.99 -15.22
CA ASP A 38 -18.91 2.16 -14.17
C ASP A 38 -18.32 2.57 -12.81
N ILE A 39 -17.03 2.93 -12.76
CA ILE A 39 -16.40 3.47 -11.55
C ILE A 39 -17.06 4.81 -11.15
N GLN A 40 -17.35 5.69 -12.11
CA GLN A 40 -18.07 6.94 -11.84
C GLN A 40 -19.49 6.68 -11.35
N GLU A 41 -20.16 5.67 -11.91
CA GLU A 41 -21.48 5.24 -11.48
C GLU A 41 -21.46 4.70 -10.04
N GLN A 42 -20.46 3.86 -9.69
CA GLN A 42 -20.26 3.39 -8.32
C GLN A 42 -19.94 4.52 -7.34
N ALA A 43 -19.15 5.52 -7.75
CA ALA A 43 -18.89 6.71 -6.93
C ALA A 43 -20.15 7.53 -6.64
N SER A 44 -21.14 7.49 -7.53
CA SER A 44 -22.45 8.14 -7.34
C SER A 44 -23.25 7.57 -6.17
N ARG A 45 -22.93 6.36 -5.68
CA ARG A 45 -23.57 5.75 -4.50
C ARG A 45 -23.19 6.44 -3.18
N CYS A 46 -22.16 7.30 -3.17
CA CYS A 46 -21.77 8.03 -1.97
C CYS A 46 -22.88 9.01 -1.54
N MET A 47 -23.35 8.88 -0.29
CA MET A 47 -24.42 9.72 0.26
C MET A 47 -23.95 11.09 0.76
N ASP A 48 -22.65 11.41 0.64
CA ASP A 48 -22.05 12.67 1.12
C ASP A 48 -22.46 12.99 2.58
N CYS A 49 -22.30 11.98 3.46
CA CYS A 49 -22.80 12.03 4.84
C CYS A 49 -22.21 13.22 5.61
N GLY A 50 -23.06 14.00 6.29
CA GLY A 50 -22.61 15.12 7.13
C GLY A 50 -21.67 14.70 8.26
N VAL A 51 -21.83 13.48 8.78
CA VAL A 51 -20.85 12.80 9.66
C VAL A 51 -20.32 11.56 8.93
N PRO A 52 -19.19 11.67 8.21
CA PRO A 52 -18.69 10.58 7.38
C PRO A 52 -17.89 9.58 8.21
N PHE A 53 -18.57 8.57 8.76
CA PHE A 53 -17.95 7.49 9.55
C PHE A 53 -16.85 6.73 8.81
N CYS A 54 -16.92 6.67 7.47
CA CYS A 54 -15.87 6.10 6.64
C CYS A 54 -14.50 6.79 6.82
N MET A 55 -14.48 8.06 7.25
CA MET A 55 -13.25 8.85 7.49
C MET A 55 -12.73 8.73 8.91
N ALA A 56 -13.55 8.36 9.89
CA ALA A 56 -13.21 8.47 11.30
C ALA A 56 -12.29 7.33 11.76
N ALA A 57 -11.00 7.59 11.96
CA ALA A 57 -10.07 6.58 12.45
C ALA A 57 -10.38 6.09 13.88
N GLU A 58 -11.05 6.89 14.71
CA GLU A 58 -11.36 6.57 16.11
C GLU A 58 -12.86 6.74 16.40
N SER A 59 -13.41 5.87 17.25
CA SER A 59 -14.75 6.02 17.81
C SER A 59 -14.69 5.99 19.33
N ALA A 60 -15.28 7.00 19.97
CA ALA A 60 -15.37 7.07 21.43
C ALA A 60 -16.30 6.00 22.03
N GLN A 61 -17.14 5.35 21.20
CA GLN A 61 -18.15 4.40 21.66
C GLN A 61 -17.80 2.92 21.40
N GLY A 62 -16.61 2.60 20.87
CA GLY A 62 -16.21 1.22 20.61
C GLY A 62 -14.70 0.99 20.62
N PRO A 63 -14.23 -0.24 20.91
CA PRO A 63 -12.81 -0.56 20.89
C PRO A 63 -12.32 -0.71 19.44
N GLY A 64 -11.70 0.33 18.89
CA GLY A 64 -10.88 0.22 17.66
C GLY A 64 -11.26 1.17 16.52
N ILE A 65 -10.50 1.00 15.43
CA ILE A 65 -10.60 1.81 14.21
C ILE A 65 -11.97 1.61 13.57
N ALA A 66 -12.76 2.68 13.46
CA ALA A 66 -14.06 2.62 12.80
C ALA A 66 -13.92 2.71 11.27
N GLY A 67 -13.38 3.82 10.77
CA GLY A 67 -13.22 4.12 9.34
C GLY A 67 -11.78 4.03 8.87
N CYS A 68 -11.35 5.00 8.04
CA CYS A 68 -10.02 5.03 7.47
C CYS A 68 -8.95 5.45 8.51
N PRO A 69 -7.91 4.63 8.78
CA PRO A 69 -6.87 4.98 9.76
C PRO A 69 -6.07 6.25 9.43
N VAL A 70 -5.99 6.63 8.15
CA VAL A 70 -5.28 7.83 7.70
C VAL A 70 -6.22 9.03 7.52
N ASN A 71 -7.46 8.93 8.00
CA ASN A 71 -8.49 9.97 7.89
C ASN A 71 -8.68 10.50 6.46
N ASN A 72 -8.68 9.59 5.46
CA ASN A 72 -8.84 9.95 4.06
C ASN A 72 -10.11 10.77 3.81
N LEU A 73 -10.05 11.74 2.90
CA LEU A 73 -11.15 12.64 2.50
C LEU A 73 -12.17 11.97 1.57
N ILE A 74 -12.73 10.83 2.00
CA ILE A 74 -13.49 9.89 1.16
C ILE A 74 -14.67 10.51 0.39
N PRO A 75 -15.59 11.24 1.03
CA PRO A 75 -16.71 11.86 0.32
C PRO A 75 -16.24 12.87 -0.74
N GLU A 76 -15.17 13.63 -0.46
CA GLU A 76 -14.64 14.64 -1.39
C GLU A 76 -14.18 14.00 -2.69
N TRP A 77 -13.29 13.00 -2.61
CA TRP A 77 -12.79 12.38 -3.84
C TRP A 77 -13.83 11.47 -4.51
N ASN A 78 -14.82 10.93 -3.79
CA ASN A 78 -15.96 10.24 -4.42
C ASN A 78 -16.81 11.20 -5.27
N ASP A 79 -17.13 12.39 -4.76
CA ASP A 79 -17.84 13.44 -5.52
C ASP A 79 -17.06 13.82 -6.80
N LEU A 80 -15.75 14.00 -6.66
CA LEU A 80 -14.87 14.35 -7.77
C LEU A 80 -14.79 13.23 -8.82
N VAL A 81 -14.70 11.96 -8.40
CA VAL A 81 -14.75 10.80 -9.32
C VAL A 81 -16.08 10.77 -10.05
N TYR A 82 -17.21 10.86 -9.34
CA TYR A 82 -18.55 10.88 -9.95
C TYR A 82 -18.66 11.97 -11.04
N ARG A 83 -18.10 13.16 -10.78
CA ARG A 83 -18.11 14.29 -11.72
C ARG A 83 -17.05 14.22 -12.82
N GLY A 84 -16.20 13.19 -12.82
CA GLY A 84 -15.11 13.02 -13.79
C GLY A 84 -13.89 13.92 -13.56
N LEU A 85 -13.80 14.55 -12.38
CA LEU A 85 -12.72 15.44 -11.97
C LEU A 85 -11.56 14.63 -11.34
N TRP A 86 -11.05 13.66 -12.10
CA TRP A 86 -10.07 12.66 -11.63
C TRP A 86 -8.76 13.25 -11.10
N LYS A 87 -8.26 14.33 -11.72
CA LYS A 87 -7.02 14.98 -11.29
C LYS A 87 -7.19 15.67 -9.93
N ASP A 88 -8.35 16.27 -9.69
CA ASP A 88 -8.68 16.87 -8.41
C ASP A 88 -8.93 15.78 -7.34
N ALA A 89 -9.58 14.68 -7.72
CA ALA A 89 -9.75 13.52 -6.84
C ALA A 89 -8.39 12.97 -6.37
N LEU A 90 -7.42 12.86 -7.28
CA LEU A 90 -6.04 12.47 -6.97
C LEU A 90 -5.39 13.46 -5.99
N ALA A 91 -5.50 14.76 -6.23
CA ALA A 91 -4.95 15.78 -5.34
C ALA A 91 -5.54 15.69 -3.92
N ARG A 92 -6.84 15.37 -3.79
CA ARG A 92 -7.49 15.15 -2.50
C ARG A 92 -7.05 13.85 -1.83
N LEU A 93 -6.93 12.76 -2.58
CA LEU A 93 -6.49 11.46 -2.07
C LEU A 93 -5.05 11.53 -1.52
N LEU A 94 -4.14 12.18 -2.25
CA LEU A 94 -2.73 12.30 -1.86
C LEU A 94 -2.48 13.24 -0.68
N LYS A 95 -3.49 14.01 -0.24
CA LYS A 95 -3.36 14.91 0.91
C LYS A 95 -3.20 14.17 2.23
N THR A 96 -3.76 12.96 2.33
CA THR A 96 -3.80 12.17 3.56
C THR A 96 -3.08 10.83 3.43
N ASN A 97 -3.03 10.25 2.22
CA ASN A 97 -2.40 8.96 2.00
C ASN A 97 -1.14 9.08 1.13
N ASN A 98 0.00 8.63 1.65
CA ASN A 98 1.25 8.55 0.91
C ASN A 98 1.21 7.50 -0.21
N PHE A 99 0.50 6.38 -0.01
CA PHE A 99 0.57 5.21 -0.89
C PHE A 99 -0.81 4.58 -1.20
N PRO A 100 -1.74 5.34 -1.81
CA PRO A 100 -3.05 4.82 -2.20
C PRO A 100 -2.97 3.61 -3.12
N GLU A 101 -1.89 3.44 -3.90
CA GLU A 101 -1.71 2.27 -4.77
C GLU A 101 -1.50 0.97 -3.99
N PHE A 102 -1.02 1.06 -2.74
CA PHE A 102 -0.85 -0.10 -1.86
C PHE A 102 -2.12 -0.33 -1.06
N THR A 103 -2.62 0.69 -0.37
CA THR A 103 -3.84 0.56 0.46
C THR A 103 -5.05 0.19 -0.38
N GLY A 104 -5.23 0.79 -1.56
CA GLY A 104 -6.32 0.45 -2.48
C GLY A 104 -6.31 -1.01 -2.95
N ARG A 105 -5.16 -1.71 -2.85
CA ARG A 105 -5.04 -3.14 -3.18
C ARG A 105 -5.15 -4.04 -1.96
N VAL A 106 -4.45 -3.71 -0.87
CA VAL A 106 -4.24 -4.66 0.25
C VAL A 106 -5.02 -4.32 1.51
N CYS A 107 -5.57 -3.12 1.64
CA CYS A 107 -6.34 -2.71 2.81
C CYS A 107 -7.58 -3.63 3.00
N PRO A 108 -7.94 -3.99 4.24
CA PRO A 108 -9.19 -4.68 4.53
C PRO A 108 -10.43 -3.78 4.44
N ALA A 109 -10.28 -2.51 4.02
CA ALA A 109 -11.36 -1.54 3.82
C ALA A 109 -12.29 -1.32 5.04
N PRO A 110 -11.74 -0.94 6.22
CA PRO A 110 -12.57 -0.58 7.37
C PRO A 110 -13.50 0.60 7.07
N CYS A 111 -13.09 1.48 6.15
CA CYS A 111 -13.93 2.57 5.62
C CYS A 111 -15.22 2.09 4.93
N GLU A 112 -15.21 0.93 4.24
CA GLU A 112 -16.41 0.32 3.67
C GLU A 112 -17.27 -0.32 4.76
N SER A 113 -16.64 -0.95 5.75
CA SER A 113 -17.33 -1.54 6.90
C SER A 113 -18.08 -0.50 7.75
N SER A 114 -17.53 0.72 7.84
CA SER A 114 -18.14 1.86 8.54
C SER A 114 -18.96 2.79 7.64
N CYS A 115 -19.21 2.40 6.39
CA CYS A 115 -20.05 3.20 5.51
C CYS A 115 -21.49 3.20 6.03
N VAL A 116 -22.11 4.38 6.20
CA VAL A 116 -23.51 4.51 6.65
C VAL A 116 -24.48 3.75 5.74
N LEU A 117 -24.20 3.71 4.44
CA LEU A 117 -25.02 2.95 3.49
C LEU A 117 -25.05 1.45 3.86
N GLY A 118 -23.93 0.94 4.38
CA GLY A 118 -23.72 -0.43 4.85
C GLY A 118 -24.73 -0.91 5.91
N ILE A 119 -25.46 0.00 6.56
CA ILE A 119 -26.52 -0.34 7.52
C ILE A 119 -27.72 -0.99 6.81
N ASN A 120 -28.08 -0.50 5.61
CA ASN A 120 -29.32 -0.89 4.92
C ASN A 120 -29.09 -1.49 3.53
N ALA A 121 -27.91 -1.28 2.93
CA ALA A 121 -27.58 -1.75 1.58
C ALA A 121 -26.05 -1.96 1.47
N PRO A 122 -25.54 -2.62 0.41
CA PRO A 122 -24.10 -2.79 0.25
C PRO A 122 -23.33 -1.44 0.27
N PRO A 123 -22.15 -1.36 0.91
CA PRO A 123 -21.43 -0.11 1.08
C PRO A 123 -20.85 0.42 -0.25
N VAL A 124 -20.44 1.69 -0.25
CA VAL A 124 -19.70 2.29 -1.37
C VAL A 124 -18.38 1.56 -1.57
N THR A 125 -17.95 1.36 -2.81
CA THR A 125 -16.69 0.69 -3.20
C THR A 125 -15.46 1.60 -3.03
N ILE A 126 -15.28 2.13 -1.80
CA ILE A 126 -14.27 3.11 -1.42
C ILE A 126 -12.86 2.63 -1.76
N LYS A 127 -12.54 1.37 -1.45
CA LYS A 127 -11.21 0.81 -1.73
C LYS A 127 -10.94 0.74 -3.23
N HIS A 128 -11.95 0.40 -4.02
CA HIS A 128 -11.79 0.34 -5.48
C HIS A 128 -11.60 1.75 -6.06
N HIS A 129 -12.38 2.73 -5.63
CA HIS A 129 -12.19 4.12 -6.07
C HIS A 129 -10.79 4.64 -5.73
N GLU A 130 -10.27 4.33 -4.53
CA GLU A 130 -8.91 4.71 -4.12
C GLU A 130 -7.86 4.19 -5.12
N VAL A 131 -7.90 2.89 -5.47
CA VAL A 131 -6.94 2.31 -6.42
C VAL A 131 -7.15 2.84 -7.84
N SER A 132 -8.39 3.04 -8.28
CA SER A 132 -8.69 3.61 -9.60
C SER A 132 -8.17 5.04 -9.77
N ILE A 133 -8.30 5.88 -8.72
CA ILE A 133 -7.82 7.27 -8.76
C ILE A 133 -6.29 7.31 -8.94
N ILE A 134 -5.56 6.53 -8.13
CA ILE A 134 -4.09 6.55 -8.17
C ILE A 134 -3.54 5.91 -9.44
N ASP A 135 -4.11 4.79 -9.90
CA ASP A 135 -3.63 4.11 -11.11
C ASP A 135 -3.84 4.99 -12.34
N ARG A 136 -5.02 5.62 -12.47
CA ARG A 136 -5.28 6.62 -13.50
C ARG A 136 -4.33 7.82 -13.39
N GLY A 137 -4.01 8.24 -12.15
CA GLY A 137 -3.05 9.31 -11.90
C GLY A 137 -1.66 9.01 -12.46
N PHE A 138 -1.20 7.77 -12.36
CA PHE A 138 0.05 7.33 -12.98
C PHE A 138 -0.07 7.16 -14.50
N GLU A 139 -1.15 6.53 -14.99
CA GLU A 139 -1.42 6.34 -16.43
C GLU A 139 -1.43 7.67 -17.20
N MET A 140 -2.05 8.69 -16.61
CA MET A 140 -2.16 10.03 -17.19
C MET A 140 -0.93 10.92 -16.94
N GLY A 141 0.11 10.41 -16.27
CA GLY A 141 1.32 11.16 -15.96
C GLY A 141 1.13 12.33 -14.98
N TRP A 142 0.12 12.28 -14.12
CA TRP A 142 -0.14 13.33 -13.11
C TRP A 142 0.67 13.12 -11.83
N VAL A 143 1.05 11.87 -11.53
CA VAL A 143 1.95 11.56 -10.43
C VAL A 143 3.38 11.71 -10.94
N THR A 144 4.01 12.84 -10.62
CA THR A 144 5.39 13.16 -10.99
C THR A 144 6.22 13.46 -9.75
N PRO A 145 7.56 13.34 -9.82
CA PRO A 145 8.43 13.66 -8.69
C PRO A 145 8.23 15.11 -8.25
N ASN A 146 8.01 15.32 -6.95
CA ASN A 146 7.85 16.64 -6.38
C ASN A 146 8.90 16.88 -5.28
N PRO A 147 10.19 17.05 -5.60
CA PRO A 147 11.23 17.26 -4.59
C PRO A 147 11.00 18.56 -3.80
N PRO A 148 11.46 18.65 -2.54
CA PRO A 148 11.29 19.85 -1.73
C PRO A 148 12.03 21.04 -2.33
N LYS A 149 11.36 22.20 -2.35
CA LYS A 149 11.92 23.46 -2.91
C LYS A 149 13.13 23.98 -2.15
N LYS A 150 13.26 23.65 -0.86
CA LYS A 150 14.37 24.06 0.01
C LYS A 150 14.81 22.88 0.87
N ARG A 151 16.12 22.73 1.07
CA ARG A 151 16.69 21.74 2.00
C ARG A 151 16.99 22.41 3.33
N THR A 152 16.65 21.73 4.42
CA THR A 152 16.87 22.21 5.80
C THR A 152 18.31 22.05 6.28
N GLY A 153 19.14 21.29 5.54
CA GLY A 153 20.49 20.90 5.93
C GLY A 153 20.54 19.73 6.91
N LYS A 154 19.41 19.33 7.50
CA LYS A 154 19.29 18.21 8.43
C LYS A 154 19.28 16.86 7.72
N LYS A 155 19.89 15.85 8.36
CA LYS A 155 19.98 14.47 7.87
C LYS A 155 19.23 13.53 8.79
N VAL A 156 18.39 12.65 8.22
CA VAL A 156 17.66 11.62 8.97
C VAL A 156 17.93 10.24 8.39
N ALA A 157 18.24 9.29 9.26
CA ALA A 157 18.33 7.87 8.89
C ALA A 157 17.03 7.15 9.25
N VAL A 158 16.49 6.37 8.32
CA VAL A 158 15.33 5.50 8.54
C VAL A 158 15.78 4.06 8.41
N ILE A 159 15.55 3.24 9.43
CA ILE A 159 15.99 1.84 9.47
C ILE A 159 14.81 0.93 9.14
N GLY A 160 14.84 0.31 7.97
CA GLY A 160 13.77 -0.54 7.42
C GLY A 160 12.96 0.20 6.36
N SER A 161 12.70 -0.48 5.24
CA SER A 161 12.00 0.09 4.07
C SER A 161 10.58 -0.43 3.88
N GLY A 162 9.95 -0.94 4.94
CA GLY A 162 8.52 -1.27 4.93
C GLY A 162 7.62 -0.02 4.84
N PRO A 163 6.28 -0.18 4.81
CA PRO A 163 5.34 0.94 4.65
C PRO A 163 5.59 2.12 5.61
N SER A 164 5.88 1.83 6.88
CA SER A 164 6.18 2.87 7.88
C SER A 164 7.46 3.65 7.57
N GLY A 165 8.52 2.95 7.17
CA GLY A 165 9.79 3.57 6.79
C GLY A 165 9.67 4.41 5.52
N LEU A 166 8.93 3.90 4.53
CA LEU A 166 8.66 4.64 3.29
C LEU A 166 7.82 5.90 3.57
N ALA A 167 6.75 5.80 4.36
CA ALA A 167 5.91 6.95 4.70
C ALA A 167 6.71 8.00 5.48
N CYS A 168 7.48 7.57 6.48
CA CYS A 168 8.38 8.44 7.23
C CYS A 168 9.38 9.15 6.31
N ALA A 169 10.01 8.41 5.40
CA ALA A 169 10.98 8.97 4.47
C ALA A 169 10.35 9.97 3.49
N ALA A 170 9.16 9.67 2.96
CA ALA A 170 8.43 10.56 2.07
C ALA A 170 8.09 11.89 2.77
N GLN A 171 7.51 11.82 3.99
CA GLN A 171 7.13 13.01 4.76
C GLN A 171 8.35 13.87 5.14
N LEU A 172 9.43 13.25 5.64
CA LEU A 172 10.65 13.97 6.01
C LEU A 172 11.37 14.57 4.79
N ASN A 173 11.36 13.87 3.65
CA ASN A 173 11.93 14.39 2.41
C ASN A 173 11.14 15.61 1.92
N GLN A 174 9.81 15.54 1.92
CA GLN A 174 8.93 16.66 1.57
C GLN A 174 9.12 17.87 2.51
N ALA A 175 9.38 17.63 3.81
CA ALA A 175 9.74 18.67 4.77
C ALA A 175 11.14 19.30 4.51
N GLY A 176 11.90 18.80 3.54
CA GLY A 176 13.20 19.34 3.13
C GLY A 176 14.41 18.71 3.82
N HIS A 177 14.23 17.64 4.61
CA HIS A 177 15.35 16.90 5.19
C HIS A 177 16.03 16.00 4.14
N LYS A 178 17.31 15.67 4.35
CA LYS A 178 18.00 14.63 3.57
C LYS A 178 17.77 13.29 4.24
N VAL A 179 17.07 12.38 3.57
CA VAL A 179 16.69 11.09 4.15
C VAL A 179 17.48 9.95 3.52
N THR A 180 18.02 9.07 4.35
CA THR A 180 18.64 7.82 3.93
C THR A 180 17.90 6.65 4.59
N VAL A 181 17.33 5.77 3.77
CA VAL A 181 16.64 4.55 4.19
C VAL A 181 17.62 3.39 4.10
N TYR A 182 17.87 2.72 5.22
CA TYR A 182 18.68 1.50 5.28
C TYR A 182 17.77 0.28 5.26
N GLU A 183 18.05 -0.66 4.36
CA GLU A 183 17.31 -1.91 4.19
C GLU A 183 18.27 -3.11 4.26
N ARG A 184 17.86 -4.16 4.97
CA ARG A 184 18.66 -5.39 5.10
C ARG A 184 18.56 -6.29 3.87
N ALA A 185 17.41 -6.30 3.19
CA ALA A 185 17.20 -7.07 1.97
C ALA A 185 17.87 -6.40 0.75
N ASP A 186 17.93 -7.13 -0.36
CA ASP A 186 18.49 -6.66 -1.63
C ASP A 186 17.59 -5.62 -2.34
N ARG A 187 16.28 -5.62 -2.04
CA ARG A 187 15.31 -4.66 -2.57
C ARG A 187 14.51 -3.99 -1.45
N PRO A 188 14.20 -2.67 -1.57
CA PRO A 188 13.37 -1.99 -0.60
C PRO A 188 11.88 -2.33 -0.77
N GLY A 189 11.08 -2.09 0.27
CA GLY A 189 9.63 -2.30 0.30
C GLY A 189 9.14 -3.18 1.46
N GLY A 190 10.05 -3.87 2.17
CA GLY A 190 9.70 -4.77 3.27
C GLY A 190 8.68 -5.84 2.83
N LEU A 191 7.57 -5.98 3.56
CA LEU A 191 6.50 -6.92 3.20
C LEU A 191 5.78 -6.57 1.89
N LEU A 192 5.79 -5.31 1.45
CA LEU A 192 5.25 -4.95 0.14
C LEU A 192 6.04 -5.64 -0.98
N MET A 193 7.35 -5.83 -0.76
CA MET A 193 8.24 -6.49 -1.71
C MET A 193 8.22 -8.01 -1.55
N TYR A 194 8.53 -8.54 -0.36
CA TYR A 194 8.76 -9.99 -0.17
C TYR A 194 7.68 -10.74 0.62
N GLY A 195 6.63 -10.06 1.09
CA GLY A 195 5.58 -10.67 1.91
C GLY A 195 4.26 -10.86 1.15
N ILE A 196 3.71 -9.76 0.64
CA ILE A 196 2.43 -9.79 -0.08
C ILE A 196 2.67 -10.39 -1.46
N PRO A 197 1.97 -11.43 -1.89
CA PRO A 197 2.19 -12.03 -3.21
C PRO A 197 1.82 -11.10 -4.39
N ASN A 198 2.40 -11.32 -5.56
CA ASN A 198 2.17 -10.50 -6.76
C ASN A 198 0.69 -10.41 -7.17
N MET A 199 -0.07 -11.51 -7.05
CA MET A 199 -1.47 -11.52 -7.45
C MET A 199 -2.37 -10.62 -6.59
N LYS A 200 -1.88 -10.14 -5.44
CA LYS A 200 -2.54 -9.12 -4.60
C LYS A 200 -1.90 -7.74 -4.73
N LEU A 201 -0.60 -7.67 -5.02
CA LEU A 201 0.16 -6.43 -5.18
C LEU A 201 1.37 -6.71 -6.07
N GLU A 202 1.24 -6.33 -7.34
CA GLU A 202 2.32 -6.46 -8.31
C GLU A 202 3.54 -5.63 -7.92
N LYS A 203 4.74 -6.19 -8.13
CA LYS A 203 5.99 -5.57 -7.69
C LYS A 203 6.36 -4.33 -8.51
N GLN A 204 5.90 -4.26 -9.75
CA GLN A 204 6.04 -3.07 -10.57
C GLN A 204 5.36 -1.84 -9.93
N VAL A 205 4.23 -2.03 -9.23
CA VAL A 205 3.56 -0.94 -8.50
C VAL A 205 4.43 -0.42 -7.35
N VAL A 206 5.09 -1.33 -6.63
CA VAL A 206 6.03 -0.99 -5.55
C VAL A 206 7.29 -0.30 -6.10
N GLU A 207 7.87 -0.85 -7.15
CA GLU A 207 9.07 -0.32 -7.81
C GLU A 207 8.84 1.08 -8.38
N ARG A 208 7.71 1.30 -9.05
CA ARG A 208 7.30 2.62 -9.57
C ARG A 208 7.31 3.68 -8.47
N ARG A 209 6.72 3.38 -7.30
CA ARG A 209 6.72 4.31 -6.16
C ARG A 209 8.12 4.52 -5.57
N LEU A 210 8.91 3.45 -5.45
CA LEU A 210 10.28 3.56 -4.94
C LEU A 210 11.15 4.43 -5.85
N ASN A 211 10.99 4.31 -7.17
CA ASN A 211 11.70 5.13 -8.14
C ASN A 211 11.27 6.60 -8.05
N LEU A 212 9.97 6.87 -7.92
CA LEU A 212 9.47 8.23 -7.66
C LEU A 212 10.14 8.85 -6.40
N MET A 213 10.21 8.08 -5.30
CA MET A 213 10.86 8.55 -4.07
C MET A 213 12.37 8.80 -4.24
N LYS A 214 13.07 7.97 -5.03
CA LYS A 214 14.48 8.20 -5.38
C LYS A 214 14.65 9.49 -6.17
N GLU A 215 13.79 9.73 -7.16
CA GLU A 215 13.77 10.95 -7.97
C GLU A 215 13.47 12.20 -7.13
N GLU A 216 12.66 12.08 -6.07
CA GLU A 216 12.43 13.14 -5.08
C GLU A 216 13.62 13.38 -4.12
N GLY A 217 14.64 12.52 -4.16
CA GLY A 217 15.89 12.64 -3.41
C GLY A 217 16.01 11.77 -2.17
N VAL A 218 15.16 10.75 -1.99
CA VAL A 218 15.34 9.74 -0.94
C VAL A 218 16.45 8.76 -1.35
N THR A 219 17.44 8.56 -0.49
CA THR A 219 18.52 7.60 -0.74
C THR A 219 18.17 6.25 -0.11
N PHE A 220 18.28 5.16 -0.87
CA PHE A 220 18.11 3.80 -0.37
C PHE A 220 19.46 3.08 -0.33
N VAL A 221 19.81 2.52 0.82
CA VAL A 221 21.00 1.68 1.02
C VAL A 221 20.53 0.28 1.41
N CYS A 222 20.54 -0.62 0.43
CA CYS A 222 20.09 -2.01 0.59
C CYS A 222 21.24 -2.91 1.08
N ASN A 223 20.96 -4.19 1.33
CA ASN A 223 21.92 -5.18 1.83
C ASN A 223 22.68 -4.73 3.09
N THR A 224 22.04 -3.95 3.96
CA THR A 224 22.67 -3.33 5.12
C THR A 224 21.85 -3.54 6.38
N THR A 225 22.36 -4.37 7.29
CA THR A 225 21.77 -4.62 8.60
C THR A 225 22.40 -3.69 9.65
N ILE A 226 21.62 -2.71 10.11
CA ILE A 226 22.05 -1.84 11.21
C ILE A 226 22.17 -2.64 12.51
N GLY A 227 23.30 -2.46 13.21
CA GLY A 227 23.69 -3.24 14.38
C GLY A 227 24.67 -4.37 14.06
N LYS A 228 24.75 -4.82 12.79
CA LYS A 228 25.73 -5.83 12.33
C LYS A 228 26.75 -5.20 11.38
N ASP A 229 26.30 -4.70 10.23
CA ASP A 229 27.16 -4.17 9.18
C ASP A 229 27.57 -2.72 9.48
N ILE A 230 26.64 -1.94 10.06
CA ILE A 230 26.90 -0.59 10.55
C ILE A 230 26.48 -0.50 12.03
N PRO A 231 27.39 -0.13 12.95
CA PRO A 231 27.04 0.05 14.35
C PRO A 231 25.98 1.14 14.54
N ALA A 232 24.93 0.86 15.32
CA ALA A 232 23.85 1.83 15.56
C ALA A 232 24.35 3.18 16.16
N LYS A 233 25.44 3.14 16.95
CA LYS A 233 26.09 4.35 17.49
C LYS A 233 26.62 5.29 16.40
N LYS A 234 27.04 4.74 15.25
CA LYS A 234 27.50 5.55 14.11
C LYS A 234 26.35 6.36 13.52
N LEU A 235 25.16 5.79 13.39
CA LEU A 235 23.99 6.52 12.88
C LEU A 235 23.62 7.69 13.79
N LYS A 236 23.69 7.50 15.12
CA LYS A 236 23.45 8.59 16.09
C LYS A 236 24.46 9.73 16.00
N LYS A 237 25.68 9.46 15.52
CA LYS A 237 26.73 10.48 15.33
C LYS A 237 26.60 11.20 14.00
N ASP A 238 26.25 10.47 12.95
CA ASP A 238 26.30 10.95 11.56
C ASP A 238 24.99 11.63 11.10
N TYR A 239 23.88 11.40 11.82
CA TYR A 239 22.55 11.93 11.50
C TYR A 239 21.98 12.75 12.66
N ASP A 240 21.16 13.75 12.33
CA ASP A 240 20.44 14.57 13.31
C ASP A 240 19.32 13.78 14.00
N ALA A 241 18.73 12.79 13.30
CA ALA A 241 17.72 11.91 13.85
C ALA A 241 17.80 10.51 13.22
N VAL A 242 17.29 9.52 13.96
CA VAL A 242 17.18 8.12 13.51
C VAL A 242 15.80 7.59 13.84
N VAL A 243 15.12 6.99 12.85
CA VAL A 243 13.80 6.37 13.01
C VAL A 243 13.91 4.88 12.76
N ILE A 244 13.33 4.06 13.65
CA ILE A 244 13.36 2.60 13.55
C ILE A 244 12.02 2.11 13.01
N CYS A 245 12.05 1.46 11.84
CA CYS A 245 10.90 0.97 11.09
C CYS A 245 11.10 -0.50 10.64
N THR A 246 11.72 -1.32 11.50
CA THR A 246 12.16 -2.69 11.17
C THR A 246 11.05 -3.74 11.12
N GLY A 247 9.85 -3.41 11.59
CA GLY A 247 8.72 -4.34 11.68
C GLY A 247 8.95 -5.51 12.64
N ALA A 248 8.07 -6.51 12.56
CA ALA A 248 8.13 -7.74 13.36
C ALA A 248 8.43 -8.94 12.45
N THR A 249 9.67 -9.43 12.48
CA THR A 249 10.15 -10.45 11.52
C THR A 249 10.41 -11.82 12.17
N VAL A 250 10.32 -11.90 13.49
CA VAL A 250 10.45 -13.15 14.23
C VAL A 250 9.13 -13.92 14.10
N PRO A 251 9.11 -15.11 13.46
CA PRO A 251 7.90 -15.91 13.37
C PRO A 251 7.54 -16.48 14.76
N ARG A 252 6.25 -16.78 14.94
CA ARG A 252 5.81 -17.57 16.09
C ARG A 252 5.94 -19.04 15.75
N ASP A 253 6.68 -19.77 16.56
CA ASP A 253 6.92 -21.20 16.36
C ASP A 253 5.95 -22.05 17.19
N LEU A 254 5.73 -23.28 16.73
CA LEU A 254 4.93 -24.29 17.42
C LEU A 254 5.79 -25.54 17.64
N PRO A 255 6.47 -25.67 18.81
CA PRO A 255 7.37 -26.78 19.08
C PRO A 255 6.59 -28.03 19.48
N ILE A 256 6.14 -28.78 18.48
CA ILE A 256 5.39 -30.03 18.62
C ILE A 256 6.13 -31.19 17.93
N GLU A 257 5.76 -32.43 18.26
CA GLU A 257 6.29 -33.60 17.58
C GLU A 257 6.10 -33.48 16.07
N GLY A 258 7.15 -33.77 15.31
CA GLY A 258 7.16 -33.62 13.84
C GLY A 258 7.44 -32.21 13.33
N ARG A 259 7.67 -31.19 14.18
CA ARG A 259 8.00 -29.81 13.75
C ARG A 259 9.23 -29.72 12.83
N GLU A 260 10.17 -30.65 12.97
CA GLU A 260 11.42 -30.73 12.18
C GLU A 260 11.25 -31.51 10.85
N LEU A 261 10.05 -32.02 10.54
CA LEU A 261 9.82 -32.75 9.29
C LEU A 261 9.98 -31.83 8.07
N LYS A 262 10.49 -32.40 6.97
CA LYS A 262 10.62 -31.71 5.68
C LYS A 262 9.23 -31.25 5.19
N GLY A 263 9.17 -30.03 4.65
CA GLY A 263 7.94 -29.41 4.13
C GLY A 263 7.27 -28.44 5.11
N ILE A 264 7.74 -28.35 6.36
CA ILE A 264 7.23 -27.38 7.35
C ILE A 264 8.08 -26.11 7.32
N HIS A 265 7.56 -25.06 6.70
CA HIS A 265 8.24 -23.77 6.55
C HIS A 265 7.50 -22.64 7.28
N PHE A 266 8.25 -21.62 7.73
CA PHE A 266 7.61 -20.37 8.13
C PHE A 266 7.09 -19.63 6.89
N ALA A 267 5.96 -18.94 7.03
CA ALA A 267 5.34 -18.23 5.91
C ALA A 267 6.32 -17.25 5.22
N MET A 268 7.10 -16.49 5.99
CA MET A 268 8.03 -15.51 5.42
C MET A 268 9.27 -16.13 4.76
N GLU A 269 9.65 -17.33 5.16
CA GLU A 269 10.70 -18.11 4.48
C GLU A 269 10.22 -18.53 3.09
N PHE A 270 9.03 -19.12 3.04
CA PHE A 270 8.39 -19.56 1.80
C PHE A 270 8.12 -18.40 0.85
N LEU A 271 7.40 -17.37 1.32
CA LEU A 271 6.99 -16.23 0.50
C LEU A 271 8.19 -15.40 0.00
N GLY A 272 9.18 -15.20 0.88
CA GLY A 272 10.38 -14.45 0.54
C GLY A 272 11.21 -15.12 -0.54
N ALA A 273 11.50 -16.42 -0.39
CA ALA A 273 12.26 -17.18 -1.38
C ALA A 273 11.54 -17.25 -2.73
N ASN A 274 10.24 -17.57 -2.72
CA ASN A 274 9.44 -17.64 -3.94
C ASN A 274 9.38 -16.29 -4.67
N THR A 275 9.06 -15.20 -3.95
CA THR A 275 8.99 -13.88 -4.58
C THR A 275 10.35 -13.44 -5.13
N LYS A 276 11.44 -13.73 -4.42
CA LYS A 276 12.79 -13.40 -4.89
C LYS A 276 13.15 -14.16 -6.18
N SER A 277 12.98 -15.47 -6.19
CA SER A 277 13.24 -16.32 -7.37
C SER A 277 12.37 -15.91 -8.57
N LEU A 278 11.10 -15.55 -8.34
CA LEU A 278 10.21 -15.00 -9.38
C LEU A 278 10.78 -13.70 -9.98
N LEU A 279 11.24 -12.77 -9.16
CA LEU A 279 11.79 -11.49 -9.61
C LEU A 279 13.18 -11.60 -10.24
N ASP A 280 14.00 -12.53 -9.77
CA ASP A 280 15.38 -12.71 -10.23
C ASP A 280 15.44 -13.47 -11.56
N SER A 281 14.55 -14.46 -11.75
CA SER A 281 14.69 -15.42 -12.86
C SER A 281 13.37 -16.01 -13.36
N ASN A 282 12.21 -15.51 -12.94
CA ASN A 282 10.92 -16.15 -13.22
C ASN A 282 10.90 -17.64 -12.80
N HIS A 283 11.54 -17.95 -11.67
CA HIS A 283 11.72 -19.31 -11.13
C HIS A 283 12.64 -20.26 -11.91
N GLU A 284 13.32 -19.79 -12.96
CA GLU A 284 14.26 -20.61 -13.74
C GLU A 284 15.51 -20.99 -12.94
N ASP A 285 15.85 -20.23 -11.90
CA ASP A 285 16.99 -20.50 -11.03
C ASP A 285 16.77 -21.65 -10.01
N GLY A 286 15.53 -22.12 -9.87
CA GLY A 286 15.17 -23.15 -8.88
C GLY A 286 15.30 -22.71 -7.42
N ASN A 287 15.56 -21.44 -7.13
CA ASN A 287 15.76 -20.92 -5.77
C ASN A 287 14.45 -20.56 -5.05
N TYR A 288 13.37 -21.29 -5.33
CA TYR A 288 12.07 -21.14 -4.68
C TYR A 288 11.74 -22.41 -3.88
N ILE A 289 10.82 -22.30 -2.93
CA ILE A 289 10.35 -23.47 -2.17
C ILE A 289 9.12 -24.02 -2.90
N SER A 290 9.25 -25.23 -3.45
CA SER A 290 8.16 -25.94 -4.10
C SER A 290 7.18 -26.51 -3.06
N ALA A 291 5.88 -26.41 -3.34
CA ALA A 291 4.81 -27.02 -2.54
C ALA A 291 4.33 -28.37 -3.13
N LYS A 292 5.02 -28.90 -4.15
CA LYS A 292 4.63 -30.12 -4.84
C LYS A 292 5.02 -31.40 -4.09
N ASP A 293 6.15 -31.37 -3.39
CA ASP A 293 6.80 -32.54 -2.78
C ASP A 293 7.13 -32.32 -1.29
#